data_AF-A0AAV1KDR6-F1
#
_entry.id   AF-A0AAV1KDR6-F1
#
_cell.length_a   1.000
_cell.length_b   1.000
_cell.length_c   1.000
_cell.angle_alpha   90.00
_cell.angle_beta   90.00
_cell.angle_gamma   90.00
#
_symmetry.space_group_name_H-M   'P 1'
#
loop_
_entity.id
_entity.type
_entity.pdbx_description
1 polymer ?
#
loop_
_entity_poly.entity_id
_entity_poly.type
_entity_poly.pdbx_seq_one_letter_code
_entity_poly.pdbx_strand_id
1 'polypeptide(L)'
;MTSVVDERVSDEVEVLEAILMNDVIIEREGNKPTIIETVVHPLTGDDTDQQYVCVTLEVKLTPDYPDSSPEVTLRNPRGLDDQLLSMINSQIKEKLAECLGQPVVFELIELVRENLTERNLPSGQCVICLYDFVEGDKFTKTQCYHYFHSHCLASHLIAGKKYYQEDLDKLPNWQQMQAPPYQPSCPVCRSEVSCNVDALKEAPPPIESNNAEPFRLTPEMKAMQKYMAGILDRQIAKGGVVGMGDTGPPPITITTPADTENEAATNGSPSSQQDEAKPEAIPNGRPAGNTSNENSTPGSPQAQQAYRGPYRGFNRRGKPGRRGRGAAGAR
;
A
#
# COMPACT_ATOMS: atom_id res chain seq x y z
N MET A 1 -30.28 -6.53 40.81
CA MET A 1 -29.42 -7.71 41.01
C MET A 1 -28.00 -7.25 40.74
N THR A 2 -27.23 -7.00 41.79
CA THR A 2 -25.82 -6.59 41.72
C THR A 2 -25.04 -7.75 41.15
N SER A 3 -24.62 -7.64 39.90
CA SER A 3 -23.84 -8.65 39.21
C SER A 3 -22.45 -8.69 39.83
N VAL A 4 -22.25 -9.61 40.77
CA VAL A 4 -20.96 -9.83 41.43
C VAL A 4 -19.95 -10.19 40.34
N VAL A 5 -18.88 -9.41 40.27
CA VAL A 5 -17.69 -9.75 39.49
C VAL A 5 -16.98 -10.84 40.28
N ASP A 6 -16.57 -11.91 39.63
CA ASP A 6 -15.78 -12.97 40.28
C ASP A 6 -14.49 -12.33 40.83
N GLU A 7 -14.18 -12.53 42.10
CA GLU A 7 -12.98 -11.97 42.75
C GLU A 7 -11.70 -12.39 42.01
N ARG A 8 -11.68 -13.61 41.44
CA ARG A 8 -10.55 -14.12 40.64
C ARG A 8 -10.26 -13.24 39.42
N VAL A 9 -11.31 -12.70 38.80
CA VAL A 9 -11.21 -11.87 37.58
C VAL A 9 -10.85 -10.44 37.95
N SER A 10 -11.37 -9.91 39.06
CA SER A 10 -10.95 -8.58 39.53
C SER A 10 -9.47 -8.56 39.93
N ASP A 11 -9.00 -9.61 40.60
CA ASP A 11 -7.61 -9.73 41.02
C ASP A 11 -6.67 -9.82 39.80
N GLU A 12 -7.03 -10.61 38.78
CA GLU A 12 -6.27 -10.70 37.52
C GLU A 12 -6.18 -9.33 36.83
N VAL A 13 -7.31 -8.62 36.71
CA VAL A 13 -7.35 -7.31 36.06
C VAL A 13 -6.52 -6.26 36.82
N GLU A 14 -6.60 -6.25 38.16
CA GLU A 14 -5.79 -5.36 38.99
C GLU A 14 -4.28 -5.63 38.82
N VAL A 15 -3.90 -6.91 38.77
CA VAL A 15 -2.52 -7.32 38.51
C VAL A 15 -2.06 -6.88 37.11
N LEU A 16 -2.91 -7.03 36.08
CA LEU A 16 -2.59 -6.58 34.72
C LEU A 16 -2.41 -5.05 34.65
N GLU A 17 -3.28 -4.29 35.30
CA GLU A 17 -3.16 -2.82 35.40
C GLU A 17 -1.88 -2.41 36.15
N ALA A 18 -1.48 -3.17 37.17
CA ALA A 18 -0.25 -2.89 37.92
C ALA A 18 1.03 -3.22 37.13
N ILE A 19 1.04 -4.32 36.37
CA ILE A 19 2.22 -4.79 35.62
C ILE A 19 2.39 -4.02 34.31
N LEU A 20 1.33 -3.90 33.52
CA LEU A 20 1.39 -3.34 32.16
C LEU A 20 1.09 -1.84 32.14
N MET A 21 0.54 -1.28 33.22
CA MET A 21 0.26 0.15 33.36
C MET A 21 -0.54 0.72 32.18
N ASN A 22 0.13 1.44 31.27
CA ASN A 22 -0.51 2.08 30.12
C ASN A 22 -0.56 1.20 28.87
N ASP A 23 0.09 0.03 28.88
CA ASP A 23 0.19 -0.87 27.73
C ASP A 23 -0.98 -1.87 27.66
N VAL A 24 -1.93 -1.77 28.58
CA VAL A 24 -3.16 -2.55 28.63
C VAL A 24 -4.38 -1.63 28.58
N ILE A 25 -5.34 -1.98 27.73
CA ILE A 25 -6.63 -1.29 27.58
C ILE A 25 -7.70 -2.28 28.03
N ILE A 26 -8.41 -1.94 29.11
CA ILE A 26 -9.50 -2.77 29.64
C ILE A 26 -10.81 -2.03 29.41
N GLU A 27 -11.63 -2.57 28.52
CA GLU A 27 -13.01 -2.11 28.35
C GLU A 27 -13.89 -2.73 29.43
N ARG A 28 -14.70 -1.89 30.08
CA ARG A 28 -15.61 -2.30 31.16
C ARG A 28 -17.04 -1.91 30.82
N GLU A 29 -17.96 -2.87 30.87
CA GLU A 29 -19.39 -2.58 30.89
C GLU A 29 -19.87 -2.48 32.35
N GLY A 30 -20.00 -1.25 32.83
CA GLY A 30 -20.31 -0.98 34.24
C GLY A 30 -19.12 -1.33 35.14
N ASN A 31 -19.28 -2.34 35.99
CA ASN A 31 -18.20 -2.81 36.89
C ASN A 31 -17.53 -4.11 36.41
N LYS A 32 -17.91 -4.63 35.23
CA LYS A 32 -17.40 -5.91 34.69
C LYS A 32 -16.42 -5.66 33.55
N PRO A 33 -15.20 -6.23 33.59
CA PRO A 33 -14.29 -6.22 32.45
C PRO A 33 -14.88 -7.09 31.33
N THR A 34 -14.90 -6.57 30.11
CA THR A 34 -15.44 -7.27 28.94
C THR A 34 -14.36 -7.61 27.94
N ILE A 35 -13.46 -6.67 27.66
CA ILE A 35 -12.38 -6.84 26.67
C ILE A 35 -11.08 -6.33 27.29
N ILE A 36 -10.02 -7.12 27.12
CA ILE A 36 -8.65 -6.76 27.48
C ILE A 36 -7.84 -6.75 26.19
N GLU A 37 -7.30 -5.59 25.84
CA GLU A 37 -6.46 -5.40 24.67
C GLU A 37 -5.06 -4.95 25.11
N THR A 38 -4.03 -5.59 24.58
CA THR A 38 -2.63 -5.18 24.85
C THR A 38 -1.76 -5.39 23.62
N VAL A 39 -0.84 -4.48 23.38
CA VAL A 39 0.15 -4.61 22.30
C VAL A 39 1.37 -5.32 22.86
N VAL A 40 1.58 -6.56 22.43
CA VAL A 40 2.68 -7.40 22.91
C VAL A 40 3.91 -7.15 22.03
N HIS A 41 5.02 -6.86 22.70
CA HIS A 41 6.35 -6.66 22.10
C HIS A 41 7.31 -7.74 22.62
N PRO A 42 8.36 -8.10 21.84
CA PRO A 42 9.41 -9.00 22.31
C PRO A 42 10.21 -8.41 23.49
N LEU A 43 10.80 -9.28 24.31
CA LEU A 43 11.70 -8.90 25.40
C LEU A 43 13.06 -8.47 24.85
N THR A 44 13.20 -7.18 24.55
CA THR A 44 14.45 -6.57 24.03
C THR A 44 15.14 -5.68 25.05
N GLY A 45 14.85 -5.83 26.34
CA GLY A 45 15.38 -4.97 27.39
C GLY A 45 14.96 -3.50 27.24
N ASP A 46 13.70 -3.29 26.82
CA ASP A 46 13.08 -1.98 26.55
C ASP A 46 13.73 -1.16 25.42
N ASP A 47 14.59 -1.79 24.60
CA ASP A 47 15.09 -1.16 23.39
C ASP A 47 14.02 -1.22 22.28
N THR A 48 13.32 -0.09 22.08
CA THR A 48 12.28 0.07 21.06
C THR A 48 12.79 -0.09 19.64
N ASP A 49 14.07 0.18 19.40
CA ASP A 49 14.67 0.07 18.06
C ASP A 49 14.93 -1.39 17.70
N GLN A 50 15.03 -2.27 18.70
CA GLN A 50 15.18 -3.72 18.52
C GLN A 50 13.84 -4.48 18.55
N GLN A 51 12.71 -3.82 18.81
CA GLN A 51 11.37 -4.45 18.74
C GLN A 51 10.90 -4.49 17.30
N TYR A 52 11.29 -5.55 16.58
CA TYR A 52 11.00 -5.66 15.16
C TYR A 52 9.60 -6.21 14.90
N VAL A 53 9.11 -7.09 15.76
CA VAL A 53 7.77 -7.68 15.62
C VAL A 53 6.84 -7.20 16.72
N CYS A 54 5.54 -7.12 16.42
CA CYS A 54 4.52 -6.90 17.43
C CYS A 54 3.16 -7.46 17.00
N VAL A 55 2.30 -7.72 17.97
CA VAL A 55 0.91 -8.12 17.73
C VAL A 55 0.02 -7.57 18.83
N THR A 56 -1.21 -7.22 18.47
CA THR A 56 -2.23 -6.82 19.45
C THR A 56 -2.97 -8.07 19.90
N LEU A 57 -2.86 -8.42 21.18
CA LEU A 57 -3.65 -9.47 21.81
C LEU A 57 -4.96 -8.87 22.32
N GLU A 58 -6.08 -9.34 21.78
CA GLU A 58 -7.42 -9.01 22.27
C GLU A 58 -8.04 -10.26 22.91
N VAL A 59 -8.41 -10.14 24.18
CA VAL A 59 -9.08 -11.18 24.96
C VAL A 59 -10.46 -10.67 25.36
N LYS A 60 -11.51 -11.33 24.86
CA LYS A 60 -12.89 -11.06 25.25
C LYS A 60 -13.30 -12.06 26.33
N LEU A 61 -13.65 -11.53 27.49
CA LEU A 61 -14.05 -12.34 28.63
C LEU A 61 -15.49 -12.81 28.43
N THR A 62 -15.68 -14.12 28.43
CA THR A 62 -17.01 -14.73 28.42
C THR A 62 -17.70 -14.50 29.78
N PRO A 63 -19.05 -14.50 29.84
CA PRO A 63 -19.78 -14.25 31.09
C PRO A 63 -19.45 -15.23 32.22
N ASP A 64 -19.03 -16.44 31.87
CA ASP A 64 -18.69 -17.53 32.80
C ASP A 64 -17.16 -17.71 32.97
N TYR A 65 -16.34 -16.75 32.52
CA TYR A 65 -14.89 -16.75 32.78
C TYR A 65 -14.62 -16.57 34.29
N PRO A 66 -13.68 -17.33 34.90
CA PRO A 66 -12.67 -18.21 34.29
C PRO A 66 -13.08 -19.70 34.15
N ASP A 67 -14.31 -20.07 34.51
CA ASP A 67 -14.77 -21.46 34.39
C ASP A 67 -15.05 -21.86 32.92
N SER A 68 -15.25 -20.87 32.05
CA SER A 68 -15.23 -21.00 30.60
C SER A 68 -14.06 -20.25 29.97
N SER A 69 -13.55 -20.74 28.84
CA SER A 69 -12.45 -20.09 28.12
C SER A 69 -12.88 -18.76 27.50
N PRO A 70 -12.04 -17.70 27.57
CA PRO A 70 -12.29 -16.45 26.88
C PRO A 70 -12.09 -16.60 25.36
N GLU A 71 -12.63 -15.65 24.59
CA GLU A 71 -12.39 -15.58 23.14
C GLU A 71 -11.12 -14.73 22.89
N VAL A 72 -10.09 -15.36 22.33
CA VAL A 72 -8.79 -14.72 22.09
C VAL A 72 -8.59 -14.48 20.60
N THR A 73 -8.19 -13.27 20.23
CA THR A 73 -7.83 -12.91 18.85
C THR A 73 -6.53 -12.13 18.78
N LEU A 74 -5.71 -12.45 17.77
CA LEU A 74 -4.49 -11.71 17.45
C LEU A 74 -4.78 -10.72 16.32
N ARG A 75 -4.58 -9.42 16.57
CA ARG A 75 -4.86 -8.32 15.64
C ARG A 75 -3.59 -7.58 15.25
N ASN A 76 -3.64 -6.92 14.10
CA ASN A 76 -2.57 -6.06 13.58
C ASN A 76 -1.15 -6.65 13.67
N PRO A 77 -0.92 -7.91 13.25
CA PRO A 77 0.42 -8.49 13.29
C PRO A 77 1.38 -7.68 12.42
N ARG A 78 2.54 -7.32 12.97
CA ARG A 78 3.61 -6.60 12.28
C ARG A 78 4.88 -7.45 12.28
N GLY A 79 5.40 -7.74 11.10
CA GLY A 79 6.63 -8.52 10.93
C GLY A 79 6.46 -10.02 11.22
N LEU A 80 5.23 -10.53 11.28
CA LEU A 80 4.93 -11.95 11.51
C LEU A 80 4.32 -12.56 10.24
N ASP A 81 4.66 -13.81 9.95
CA ASP A 81 4.03 -14.59 8.89
C ASP A 81 2.80 -15.37 9.40
N ASP A 82 1.98 -15.83 8.46
CA ASP A 82 0.76 -16.58 8.77
C ASP A 82 1.06 -17.93 9.45
N GLN A 83 2.24 -18.52 9.18
CA GLN A 83 2.66 -19.77 9.81
C GLN A 83 2.93 -19.59 11.30
N LEU A 84 3.71 -18.56 11.67
CA LEU A 84 3.97 -18.21 13.06
C LEU A 84 2.67 -17.82 13.78
N LEU A 85 1.81 -17.02 13.16
CA LEU A 85 0.52 -16.67 13.75
C LEU A 85 -0.37 -17.91 13.99
N SER A 86 -0.39 -18.86 13.06
CA SER A 86 -1.11 -20.12 13.23
C SER A 86 -0.54 -20.96 14.37
N MET A 87 0.79 -20.97 14.53
CA MET A 87 1.47 -21.68 15.61
C MET A 87 1.11 -21.07 16.97
N ILE A 88 1.23 -19.75 17.13
CA ILE A 88 0.88 -19.04 18.37
C ILE A 88 -0.61 -19.27 18.72
N ASN A 89 -1.51 -19.15 17.73
CA ASN A 89 -2.94 -19.43 17.95
C ASN A 89 -3.21 -20.88 18.41
N SER A 90 -2.40 -21.84 17.98
CA SER A 90 -2.53 -23.23 18.39
C SER A 90 -2.07 -23.42 19.84
N GLN A 91 -0.95 -22.81 20.22
CA GLN A 91 -0.44 -22.82 21.60
C GLN A 91 -1.38 -22.10 22.57
N ILE A 92 -2.00 -20.98 22.15
CA ILE A 92 -3.03 -20.29 22.92
C ILE A 92 -4.20 -21.24 23.21
N LYS A 93 -4.70 -21.96 22.20
CA LYS A 93 -5.82 -22.91 22.40
C LYS A 93 -5.47 -24.03 23.36
N GLU A 94 -4.24 -24.53 23.32
CA GLU A 94 -3.74 -25.53 24.25
C GLU A 94 -3.71 -24.98 25.68
N LYS A 95 -3.15 -23.77 25.88
CA LYS A 95 -3.16 -23.10 27.19
C LYS A 95 -4.55 -22.82 27.74
N LEU A 96 -5.47 -22.40 26.89
CA LEU A 96 -6.87 -22.20 27.30
C LEU A 96 -7.53 -23.50 27.78
N ALA A 97 -7.14 -24.66 27.22
CA ALA A 97 -7.66 -25.96 27.65
C ALA A 97 -7.02 -26.45 28.95
N GLU A 98 -5.74 -26.16 29.18
CA GLU A 98 -5.00 -26.51 30.40
C GLU A 98 -5.46 -25.71 31.62
N CYS A 99 -5.80 -24.43 31.43
CA CYS A 99 -6.09 -23.47 32.49
C CYS A 99 -7.59 -23.24 32.75
N LEU A 100 -8.47 -24.16 32.35
CA LEU A 100 -9.90 -24.03 32.62
C LEU A 100 -10.19 -23.95 34.14
N GLY A 101 -10.97 -22.94 34.54
CA GLY A 101 -11.29 -22.65 35.94
C GLY A 101 -10.30 -21.70 36.64
N GLN A 102 -9.26 -21.24 35.94
CA GLN A 102 -8.26 -20.30 36.45
C GLN A 102 -8.11 -19.08 35.53
N PRO A 103 -7.81 -17.89 36.09
CA PRO A 103 -7.38 -16.75 35.30
C PRO A 103 -6.13 -17.09 34.47
N VAL A 104 -6.07 -16.66 33.20
CA VAL A 104 -5.03 -17.08 32.23
C VAL A 104 -4.51 -15.93 31.33
N VAL A 105 -5.06 -14.72 31.45
CA VAL A 105 -4.77 -13.60 30.54
C VAL A 105 -3.30 -13.22 30.60
N PHE A 106 -2.70 -13.18 31.78
CA PHE A 106 -1.28 -12.85 31.92
C PHE A 106 -0.40 -13.93 31.28
N GLU A 107 -0.72 -15.20 31.48
CA GLU A 107 -0.03 -16.33 30.89
C GLU A 107 -0.11 -16.31 29.36
N LEU A 108 -1.24 -15.88 28.79
CA LEU A 108 -1.36 -15.68 27.34
C LEU A 108 -0.45 -14.56 26.84
N ILE A 109 -0.34 -13.46 27.59
CA ILE A 109 0.54 -12.34 27.24
C ILE A 109 2.00 -12.80 27.25
N GLU A 110 2.43 -13.54 28.28
CA GLU A 110 3.78 -14.09 28.37
C GLU A 110 4.05 -15.10 27.24
N LEU A 111 3.10 -16.01 26.96
CA LEU A 111 3.25 -16.97 25.87
C LEU A 111 3.46 -16.30 24.51
N VAL A 112 2.65 -15.27 24.21
CA VAL A 112 2.81 -14.50 22.97
C VAL A 112 4.16 -13.78 22.98
N ARG A 113 4.52 -13.14 24.10
CA ARG A 113 5.79 -12.42 24.26
C ARG A 113 7.01 -13.32 24.05
N GLU A 114 7.01 -14.52 24.60
CA GLU A 114 8.08 -15.51 24.43
C GLU A 114 8.25 -15.88 22.95
N ASN A 115 7.16 -16.18 22.25
CA ASN A 115 7.18 -16.48 20.81
C ASN A 115 7.72 -15.32 19.97
N LEU A 116 7.32 -14.09 20.29
CA LEU A 116 7.83 -12.88 19.62
C LEU A 116 9.32 -12.68 19.89
N THR A 117 9.77 -12.97 21.12
CA THR A 117 11.17 -12.81 21.52
C THR A 117 12.07 -13.80 20.81
N GLU A 118 11.65 -15.07 20.72
CA GLU A 118 12.38 -16.12 20.00
C GLU A 118 12.47 -15.80 18.49
N ARG A 119 11.43 -15.17 17.93
CA ARG A 119 11.30 -14.90 16.49
C ARG A 119 11.21 -13.41 16.20
N ASN A 120 12.11 -12.64 16.78
CA ASN A 120 12.20 -11.20 16.57
C ASN A 120 12.94 -10.85 15.26
N LEU A 121 12.62 -11.54 14.17
CA LEU A 121 13.10 -11.23 12.82
C LEU A 121 11.87 -11.00 11.93
N PRO A 122 11.76 -9.86 11.23
CA PRO A 122 10.59 -9.60 10.42
C PRO A 122 10.48 -10.65 9.32
N SER A 123 9.35 -11.34 9.30
CA SER A 123 9.04 -12.32 8.27
C SER A 123 8.71 -11.59 6.95
N GLY A 124 9.33 -12.01 5.85
CA GLY A 124 9.07 -11.50 4.50
C GLY A 124 10.29 -10.97 3.76
N GLN A 125 10.04 -10.30 2.65
CA GLN A 125 11.07 -9.81 1.73
C GLN A 125 11.24 -8.29 1.82
N CYS A 126 12.48 -7.82 1.66
CA CYS A 126 12.72 -6.42 1.44
C CYS A 126 12.18 -6.02 0.06
N VAL A 127 11.21 -5.11 -0.01
CA VAL A 127 10.57 -4.70 -1.28
C VAL A 127 11.51 -3.99 -2.28
N ILE A 128 12.73 -3.64 -1.87
CA ILE A 128 13.72 -2.98 -2.72
C ILE A 128 14.57 -4.01 -3.46
N CYS A 129 15.09 -5.02 -2.76
CA CYS A 129 15.98 -6.04 -3.35
C CYS A 129 15.30 -7.39 -3.58
N LEU A 130 14.11 -7.60 -3.01
CA LEU A 130 13.30 -8.82 -3.07
C LEU A 130 13.92 -10.05 -2.39
N TYR A 131 15.00 -9.88 -1.63
CA TYR A 131 15.56 -10.93 -0.77
C TYR A 131 14.86 -10.99 0.58
N ASP A 132 14.85 -12.18 1.16
CA ASP A 132 14.32 -12.42 2.50
C ASP A 132 15.24 -11.81 3.58
N PHE A 133 14.70 -11.55 4.76
CA PHE A 133 15.51 -11.17 5.92
C PHE A 133 16.09 -12.42 6.56
N VAL A 134 17.42 -12.50 6.65
CA VAL A 134 18.12 -13.63 7.29
C VAL A 134 18.89 -13.19 8.52
N GLU A 135 19.19 -14.14 9.41
CA GLU A 135 20.02 -13.87 10.58
C GLU A 135 21.40 -13.32 10.16
N GLY A 136 21.78 -12.19 10.75
CA GLY A 136 23.01 -11.47 10.42
C GLY A 136 22.84 -10.30 9.44
N ASP A 137 21.68 -10.17 8.79
CA ASP A 137 21.36 -8.98 8.00
C ASP A 137 21.19 -7.75 8.90
N LYS A 138 21.64 -6.59 8.40
CA LYS A 138 21.32 -5.30 9.01
C LYS A 138 20.08 -4.72 8.32
N PHE A 139 18.96 -4.71 9.03
CA PHE A 139 17.70 -4.13 8.56
C PHE A 139 17.20 -3.03 9.49
N THR A 140 16.22 -2.28 9.02
CA THR A 140 15.60 -1.18 9.77
C THR A 140 14.10 -1.20 9.57
N LYS A 141 13.37 -0.74 10.60
CA LYS A 141 11.94 -0.55 10.60
C LYS A 141 11.65 0.95 10.49
N THR A 142 10.79 1.33 9.56
CA THR A 142 10.32 2.71 9.41
C THR A 142 9.16 3.01 10.37
N GLN A 143 8.83 4.30 10.58
CA GLN A 143 7.71 4.72 11.45
C GLN A 143 6.36 4.15 10.99
N CYS A 144 6.23 3.84 9.70
CA CYS A 144 5.05 3.22 9.11
C CYS A 144 5.06 1.68 9.19
N TYR A 145 5.93 1.07 10.00
CA TYR A 145 6.05 -0.38 10.20
C TYR A 145 6.33 -1.17 8.90
N HIS A 146 7.15 -0.60 8.01
CA HIS A 146 7.71 -1.32 6.87
C HIS A 146 9.20 -1.57 7.08
N TYR A 147 9.65 -2.76 6.69
CA TYR A 147 10.99 -3.29 6.91
C TYR A 147 11.81 -3.25 5.63
N PHE A 148 13.09 -2.89 5.75
CA PHE A 148 14.03 -2.84 4.65
C PHE A 148 15.43 -3.21 5.14
N HIS A 149 16.26 -3.82 4.32
CA HIS A 149 17.69 -3.84 4.58
C HIS A 149 18.19 -2.40 4.65
N SER A 150 18.99 -2.08 5.67
CA SER A 150 19.45 -0.71 5.93
C SER A 150 20.20 -0.14 4.72
N HIS A 151 21.03 -0.97 4.09
CA HIS A 151 21.73 -0.66 2.85
C HIS A 151 20.78 -0.34 1.69
N CYS A 152 19.71 -1.13 1.53
CA CYS A 152 18.74 -0.96 0.45
C CYS A 152 17.93 0.33 0.63
N LEU A 153 17.46 0.63 1.85
CA LEU A 153 16.75 1.88 2.14
C LEU A 153 17.66 3.09 1.93
N ALA A 154 18.91 3.04 2.39
CA ALA A 154 19.88 4.11 2.15
C ALA A 154 20.07 4.38 0.65
N SER A 155 20.30 3.32 -0.12
CA SER A 155 20.47 3.41 -1.58
C SER A 155 19.26 4.01 -2.28
N HIS A 156 18.05 3.61 -1.86
CA HIS A 156 16.80 4.16 -2.39
C HIS A 156 16.66 5.66 -2.08
N LEU A 157 16.90 6.08 -0.84
CA LEU A 157 16.76 7.48 -0.42
C LEU A 157 17.79 8.39 -1.08
N ILE A 158 19.04 7.91 -1.26
CA ILE A 158 20.10 8.64 -1.98
C ILE A 158 19.72 8.82 -3.45
N ALA A 159 19.26 7.75 -4.11
CA ALA A 159 18.81 7.82 -5.50
C ALA A 159 17.60 8.76 -5.66
N GLY A 160 16.63 8.68 -4.76
CA GLY A 160 15.46 9.57 -4.75
C GLY A 160 15.85 11.04 -4.61
N LYS A 161 16.80 11.36 -3.73
CA LYS A 161 17.31 12.73 -3.57
C LYS A 161 18.01 13.22 -4.83
N LYS A 162 18.79 12.35 -5.48
CA LYS A 162 19.47 12.67 -6.74
C LYS A 162 18.47 12.96 -7.86
N TYR A 163 17.46 12.11 -8.06
CA TYR A 163 16.43 12.34 -9.08
C TYR A 163 15.64 13.62 -8.83
N TYR A 164 15.34 13.92 -7.57
CA TYR A 164 14.69 15.17 -7.20
C TYR A 164 15.52 16.39 -7.62
N GLN A 165 16.83 16.37 -7.37
CA GLN A 165 17.73 17.46 -7.78
C GLN A 165 17.81 17.58 -9.30
N GLU A 166 17.96 16.46 -10.01
CA GLU A 166 17.99 16.45 -11.48
C GLU A 166 16.70 17.01 -12.11
N ASP A 167 15.54 16.73 -11.52
CA ASP A 167 14.27 17.28 -11.98
C ASP A 167 14.11 18.75 -11.64
N LEU A 168 14.58 19.20 -10.47
CA LEU A 168 14.62 20.62 -10.12
C LEU A 168 15.51 21.43 -11.08
N ASP A 169 16.69 20.92 -11.42
CA ASP A 169 17.64 21.60 -12.29
C ASP A 169 17.09 21.81 -13.71
N LYS A 170 16.15 20.96 -14.16
CA LYS A 170 15.45 21.11 -15.44
C LYS A 170 14.38 22.20 -15.40
N LEU A 171 13.90 22.61 -14.23
CA LEU A 171 12.85 23.63 -14.11
C LEU A 171 13.43 25.04 -14.30
N PRO A 172 12.64 25.99 -14.82
CA PRO A 172 13.02 27.41 -14.80
C PRO A 172 13.24 27.95 -13.38
N ASN A 173 14.17 28.90 -13.20
CA ASN A 173 14.55 29.46 -11.89
C ASN A 173 13.36 29.89 -11.01
N TRP A 174 12.30 30.47 -11.60
CA TRP A 174 11.12 30.90 -10.83
C TRP A 174 10.33 29.74 -10.22
N GLN A 175 10.33 28.56 -10.85
CA GLN A 175 9.71 27.34 -10.31
C GLN A 175 10.62 26.71 -9.25
N GLN A 176 11.94 26.73 -9.46
CA GLN A 176 12.90 26.22 -8.48
C GLN A 176 12.76 26.94 -7.12
N MET A 177 12.60 28.27 -7.13
CA MET A 177 12.43 29.07 -5.89
C MET A 177 11.15 28.74 -5.11
N GLN A 178 10.14 28.17 -5.76
CA GLN A 178 8.86 27.80 -5.15
C GLN A 178 8.77 26.31 -4.83
N ALA A 179 9.76 25.51 -5.25
CA ALA A 179 9.72 24.08 -5.06
C ALA A 179 9.90 23.71 -3.58
N PRO A 180 9.13 22.74 -3.06
CA PRO A 180 9.29 22.29 -1.68
C PRO A 180 10.67 21.66 -1.46
N PRO A 181 11.16 21.52 -0.23
CA PRO A 181 12.36 20.73 0.04
C PRO A 181 12.10 19.24 -0.28
N TYR A 182 13.17 18.51 -0.61
CA TYR A 182 13.08 17.05 -0.79
C TYR A 182 12.62 16.39 0.51
N GLN A 183 11.57 15.57 0.41
CA GLN A 183 11.08 14.76 1.51
C GLN A 183 11.30 13.27 1.22
N PRO A 184 12.10 12.55 2.03
CA PRO A 184 12.26 11.11 1.90
C PRO A 184 10.94 10.39 2.17
N SER A 185 10.58 9.44 1.31
CA SER A 185 9.32 8.71 1.40
C SER A 185 9.53 7.20 1.43
N CYS A 186 8.61 6.50 2.08
CA CYS A 186 8.62 5.05 2.19
C CYS A 186 8.32 4.41 0.81
N PRO A 187 9.13 3.45 0.33
CA PRO A 187 8.87 2.75 -0.93
C PRO A 187 7.53 2.02 -0.99
N VAL A 188 6.97 1.63 0.17
CA VAL A 188 5.72 0.85 0.23
C VAL A 188 4.50 1.78 0.24
N CYS A 189 4.41 2.67 1.23
CA CYS A 189 3.20 3.46 1.47
C CYS A 189 3.34 4.96 1.17
N ARG A 190 4.54 5.42 0.78
CA ARG A 190 4.88 6.82 0.47
C ARG A 190 4.71 7.81 1.63
N SER A 191 4.49 7.33 2.85
CA SER A 191 4.59 8.16 4.06
C SER A 191 6.00 8.74 4.19
N GLU A 192 6.11 9.94 4.77
CA GLU A 192 7.41 10.56 5.08
C GLU A 192 8.20 9.71 6.06
N VAL A 193 9.49 9.52 5.79
CA VAL A 193 10.40 8.69 6.60
C VAL A 193 11.48 9.56 7.22
N SER A 194 11.54 9.62 8.55
CA SER A 194 12.64 10.26 9.26
C SER A 194 13.70 9.22 9.62
N CYS A 195 14.82 9.18 8.91
CA CYS A 195 15.94 8.30 9.25
C CYS A 195 17.29 8.94 8.94
N ASN A 196 18.34 8.51 9.65
CA ASN A 196 19.70 8.94 9.39
C ASN A 196 20.29 8.13 8.22
N VAL A 197 20.24 8.70 7.02
CA VAL A 197 20.70 8.05 5.78
C VAL A 197 22.18 7.67 5.85
N ASP A 198 23.02 8.48 6.50
CA ASP A 198 24.46 8.22 6.60
C ASP A 198 24.74 6.98 7.45
N ALA A 199 24.03 6.81 8.58
CA ALA A 199 24.14 5.61 9.40
C ALA A 199 23.66 4.35 8.67
N LEU A 200 22.56 4.46 7.89
CA LEU A 200 22.03 3.33 7.12
C LEU A 200 22.96 2.90 5.98
N LYS A 201 23.70 3.85 5.39
CA LYS A 201 24.63 3.61 4.28
C LYS A 201 25.82 2.74 4.68
N GLU A 202 26.26 2.82 5.94
CA GLU A 202 27.37 2.02 6.48
C GLU A 202 26.97 0.53 6.69
N ALA A 203 25.70 0.18 6.50
CA ALA A 203 25.27 -1.21 6.55
C ALA A 203 25.79 -2.00 5.33
N PRO A 204 26.20 -3.27 5.54
CA PRO A 204 26.57 -4.14 4.44
C PRO A 204 25.34 -4.47 3.58
N PRO A 205 25.54 -4.85 2.31
CA PRO A 205 24.47 -5.37 1.46
C PRO A 205 23.89 -6.69 2.04
N PRO A 206 22.65 -7.04 1.66
CA PRO A 206 21.99 -8.26 2.12
C PRO A 206 22.86 -9.51 1.89
N ILE A 207 22.86 -10.44 2.84
CA ILE A 207 23.67 -11.66 2.77
C ILE A 207 23.33 -12.47 1.50
N GLU A 208 22.04 -12.66 1.21
CA GLU A 208 21.61 -13.38 0.01
C GLU A 208 22.09 -12.71 -1.28
N SER A 209 22.10 -11.37 -1.31
CA SER A 209 22.62 -10.63 -2.46
C SER A 209 24.12 -10.87 -2.69
N ASN A 210 24.91 -11.08 -1.63
CA ASN A 210 26.34 -11.35 -1.76
C ASN A 210 26.60 -12.78 -2.27
N ASN A 211 25.71 -13.71 -1.93
CA ASN A 211 25.82 -15.12 -2.31
C ASN A 211 25.08 -15.45 -3.62
N ALA A 212 24.37 -14.48 -4.21
CA ALA A 212 23.60 -14.68 -5.42
C ALA A 212 24.51 -14.98 -6.63
N GLU A 213 24.12 -15.98 -7.42
CA GLU A 213 24.78 -16.29 -8.68
C GLU A 213 24.66 -15.09 -9.65
N PRO A 214 25.72 -14.76 -10.40
CA PRO A 214 25.66 -13.69 -11.37
C PRO A 214 24.60 -13.98 -12.43
N PHE A 215 23.87 -12.94 -12.85
CA PHE A 215 22.84 -13.06 -13.88
C PHE A 215 23.42 -13.64 -15.18
N ARG A 216 22.74 -14.67 -15.73
CA ARG A 216 23.08 -15.29 -17.02
C ARG A 216 21.89 -15.25 -17.95
N LEU A 217 22.08 -14.69 -19.13
CA LEU A 217 21.03 -14.56 -20.13
C LEU A 217 20.74 -15.91 -20.78
N THR A 218 19.60 -16.52 -20.44
CA THR A 218 19.18 -17.82 -20.95
C THR A 218 18.77 -17.75 -22.43
N PRO A 219 18.83 -18.87 -23.18
CA PRO A 219 18.36 -18.90 -24.57
C PRO A 219 16.88 -18.53 -24.71
N GLU A 220 16.05 -18.89 -23.72
CA GLU A 220 14.63 -18.52 -23.66
C GLU A 220 14.45 -17.00 -23.54
N MET A 221 15.19 -16.34 -22.64
CA MET A 221 15.17 -14.89 -22.51
C MET A 221 15.62 -14.18 -23.79
N LYS A 222 16.65 -14.71 -24.48
CA LYS A 222 17.06 -14.19 -25.80
C LYS A 222 15.98 -14.33 -26.86
N ALA A 223 15.28 -15.46 -26.88
CA ALA A 223 14.16 -15.69 -27.80
C ALA A 223 13.00 -14.72 -27.51
N MET A 224 12.65 -14.55 -26.24
CA MET A 224 11.63 -13.59 -25.79
C MET A 224 12.02 -12.15 -26.17
N GLN A 225 13.28 -11.77 -25.98
CA GLN A 225 13.78 -10.44 -26.37
C GLN A 225 13.61 -10.19 -27.88
N LYS A 226 13.96 -11.16 -28.73
CA LYS A 226 13.77 -11.06 -30.19
C LYS A 226 12.30 -10.93 -30.57
N TYR A 227 11.43 -11.72 -29.92
CA TYR A 227 10.00 -11.67 -30.16
C TYR A 227 9.42 -10.30 -29.78
N MET A 228 9.74 -9.78 -28.59
CA MET A 228 9.28 -8.48 -28.12
C MET A 228 9.82 -7.33 -28.97
N ALA A 229 11.05 -7.43 -29.49
CA ALA A 229 11.60 -6.45 -30.42
C ALA A 229 10.77 -6.38 -31.72
N GLY A 230 10.38 -7.52 -32.30
CA GLY A 230 9.51 -7.53 -33.47
C GLY A 230 8.11 -6.97 -33.23
N ILE A 231 7.58 -7.09 -32.01
CA ILE A 231 6.33 -6.42 -31.61
C ILE A 231 6.54 -4.90 -31.56
N LEU A 232 7.63 -4.46 -30.93
CA LEU A 232 7.97 -3.04 -30.81
C LEU A 232 8.13 -2.38 -32.19
N ASP A 233 8.83 -3.02 -33.13
CA ASP A 233 9.01 -2.52 -34.50
C ASP A 233 7.66 -2.32 -35.20
N ARG A 234 6.73 -3.26 -35.00
CA ARG A 234 5.36 -3.17 -35.52
C ARG A 234 4.58 -2.02 -34.89
N GLN A 235 4.75 -1.76 -33.60
CA GLN A 235 4.11 -0.65 -32.90
C GLN A 235 4.66 0.70 -33.38
N ILE A 236 5.97 0.81 -33.56
CA ILE A 236 6.63 1.99 -34.12
C ILE A 236 6.12 2.28 -35.53
N ALA A 237 6.08 1.25 -36.41
CA ALA A 237 5.60 1.41 -37.79
C ALA A 237 4.13 1.87 -37.87
N LYS A 238 3.33 1.61 -36.83
CA LYS A 238 1.93 2.05 -36.73
C LYS A 238 1.75 3.37 -35.97
N GLY A 239 2.85 4.02 -35.56
CA GLY A 239 2.81 5.25 -34.75
C GLY A 239 2.26 5.06 -33.33
N GLY A 240 2.32 3.84 -32.79
CA GLY A 240 1.79 3.50 -31.46
C GLY A 240 2.76 3.74 -30.30
N VAL A 241 3.98 4.22 -30.58
CA VAL A 241 5.01 4.51 -29.57
C VAL A 241 5.23 6.01 -29.53
N VAL A 242 5.02 6.62 -28.37
CA VAL A 242 5.27 8.06 -28.15
C VAL A 242 6.76 8.24 -27.83
N GLY A 243 7.49 8.88 -28.73
CA GLY A 243 8.89 9.23 -28.53
C GLY A 243 9.08 10.40 -27.58
N MET A 244 10.31 10.55 -27.06
CA MET A 244 10.71 11.73 -26.29
C MET A 244 10.69 12.96 -27.22
N GLY A 245 9.69 13.84 -27.07
CA GLY A 245 9.51 15.03 -27.91
C GLY A 245 8.34 14.94 -28.91
N ASP A 246 7.69 13.79 -29.03
CA ASP A 246 6.41 13.71 -29.75
C ASP A 246 5.33 14.42 -28.93
N THR A 247 4.60 15.33 -29.56
CA THR A 247 3.30 15.75 -29.05
C THR A 247 2.44 14.49 -29.11
N GLY A 248 2.34 13.77 -27.99
CA GLY A 248 1.57 12.53 -27.90
C GLY A 248 0.17 12.69 -28.50
N PRO A 249 -0.55 11.59 -28.74
CA PRO A 249 -1.90 11.67 -29.29
C PRO A 249 -2.72 12.70 -28.50
N PRO A 250 -3.53 13.53 -29.20
CA PRO A 250 -4.27 14.61 -28.54
C PRO A 250 -4.98 14.05 -27.31
N PRO A 251 -4.92 14.77 -26.17
CA PRO A 251 -5.48 14.27 -24.92
C PRO A 251 -6.91 13.81 -25.17
N ILE A 252 -7.27 12.64 -24.66
CA ILE A 252 -8.62 12.09 -24.79
C ILE A 252 -9.55 13.05 -24.05
N THR A 253 -10.16 13.96 -24.79
CA THR A 253 -11.22 14.82 -24.29
C THR A 253 -12.45 13.97 -24.19
N ILE A 254 -12.86 13.67 -22.95
CA ILE A 254 -14.19 13.14 -22.69
C ILE A 254 -15.14 14.31 -22.91
N THR A 255 -15.61 14.48 -24.14
CA THR A 255 -16.66 15.44 -24.43
C THR A 255 -17.94 14.94 -23.80
N THR A 256 -18.47 15.71 -22.86
CA THR A 256 -19.83 15.50 -22.37
C THR A 256 -20.80 16.17 -23.35
N PRO A 257 -22.05 15.71 -23.49
CA PRO A 257 -23.03 16.34 -24.37
C PRO A 257 -23.31 17.82 -24.04
N ALA A 258 -22.89 18.30 -22.86
CA ALA A 258 -22.95 19.72 -22.49
C ALA A 258 -21.89 20.59 -23.20
N ASP A 259 -20.80 19.99 -23.70
CA ASP A 259 -19.73 20.73 -24.38
C ASP A 259 -20.09 21.08 -25.83
N THR A 260 -21.01 20.32 -26.44
CA THR A 260 -21.52 20.57 -27.81
C THR A 260 -22.51 21.73 -27.92
N GLU A 261 -23.10 22.19 -26.81
CA GLU A 261 -24.09 23.27 -26.84
C GLU A 261 -23.46 24.68 -26.84
N ASN A 262 -22.19 24.81 -26.44
CA ASN A 262 -21.50 26.10 -26.35
C ASN A 262 -20.80 26.54 -27.64
N GLU A 263 -20.51 25.64 -28.59
CA GLU A 263 -19.86 26.02 -29.86
C GLU A 263 -20.85 26.48 -30.94
N ALA A 264 -22.15 26.28 -30.75
CA ALA A 264 -23.17 26.69 -31.73
C ALA A 264 -23.60 28.17 -31.63
N ALA A 265 -23.15 28.91 -30.60
CA ALA A 265 -23.67 30.25 -30.30
C ALA A 265 -22.77 31.44 -30.68
N THR A 266 -21.55 31.21 -31.17
CA THR A 266 -20.66 32.31 -31.58
C THR A 266 -19.92 31.96 -32.85
N ASN A 267 -20.49 32.33 -34.01
CA ASN A 267 -19.76 33.00 -35.09
C ASN A 267 -20.74 33.43 -36.20
N GLY A 268 -21.13 34.70 -36.16
CA GLY A 268 -21.68 35.39 -37.31
C GLY A 268 -20.56 35.69 -38.32
N SER A 269 -20.69 35.08 -39.50
CA SER A 269 -20.45 35.56 -40.89
C SER A 269 -19.42 36.67 -41.23
N PRO A 270 -18.92 36.67 -42.49
CA PRO A 270 -17.49 36.64 -42.78
C PRO A 270 -16.93 37.95 -43.36
N SER A 271 -15.60 38.07 -43.42
CA SER A 271 -14.94 38.97 -44.36
C SER A 271 -13.75 38.30 -45.04
N SER A 272 -13.66 38.59 -46.34
CA SER A 272 -12.97 37.91 -47.43
C SER A 272 -11.45 38.14 -47.49
N GLN A 273 -10.75 37.15 -48.04
CA GLN A 273 -9.57 37.22 -48.94
C GLN A 273 -9.16 35.75 -49.22
N GLN A 274 -9.66 35.10 -50.28
CA GLN A 274 -9.05 35.00 -51.62
C GLN A 274 -7.53 34.77 -51.58
N ASP A 275 -7.13 33.51 -51.77
CA ASP A 275 -6.28 33.15 -52.91
C ASP A 275 -6.43 31.66 -53.26
N GLU A 276 -6.60 31.42 -54.56
CA GLU A 276 -6.85 30.15 -55.22
C GLU A 276 -5.54 29.41 -55.54
N ALA A 277 -5.54 28.08 -55.39
CA ALA A 277 -4.92 27.16 -56.36
C ALA A 277 -5.30 25.69 -56.04
N LYS A 278 -6.27 25.16 -56.78
CA LYS A 278 -6.41 23.75 -57.20
C LYS A 278 -6.28 23.78 -58.74
N PRO A 279 -6.03 22.68 -59.49
CA PRO A 279 -6.71 21.39 -59.37
C PRO A 279 -5.72 20.20 -59.55
N GLU A 280 -6.01 18.90 -59.45
CA GLU A 280 -7.17 18.08 -59.76
C GLU A 280 -7.14 16.78 -58.93
N ALA A 281 -8.31 16.13 -58.88
CA ALA A 281 -8.52 14.79 -58.34
C ALA A 281 -8.67 13.80 -59.51
N ILE A 282 -8.41 12.51 -59.26
CA ILE A 282 -9.06 11.41 -60.00
C ILE A 282 -9.63 10.40 -58.98
N PRO A 283 -10.88 9.91 -59.16
CA PRO A 283 -11.62 9.15 -58.16
C PRO A 283 -11.68 7.63 -58.43
N ASN A 284 -12.36 6.94 -57.51
CA ASN A 284 -12.90 5.56 -57.58
C ASN A 284 -11.90 4.43 -57.29
N GLY A 285 -12.24 3.37 -56.55
CA GLY A 285 -13.51 2.94 -56.00
C GLY A 285 -13.30 1.67 -55.16
N ARG A 286 -14.23 1.39 -54.25
CA ARG A 286 -14.35 0.08 -53.61
C ARG A 286 -14.63 -1.00 -54.68
N PRO A 287 -14.25 -2.25 -54.40
CA PRO A 287 -15.26 -3.28 -54.44
C PRO A 287 -15.30 -4.10 -53.14
N ALA A 288 -16.54 -4.39 -52.73
CA ALA A 288 -16.90 -5.52 -51.90
C ALA A 288 -17.07 -6.77 -52.78
N GLY A 289 -16.85 -7.96 -52.21
CA GLY A 289 -17.09 -9.27 -52.84
C GLY A 289 -15.92 -10.23 -52.58
N ASN A 290 -15.83 -10.84 -51.41
CA ASN A 290 -16.36 -12.17 -51.05
C ASN A 290 -15.99 -13.31 -52.01
N THR A 291 -15.20 -14.26 -51.50
CA THR A 291 -15.26 -15.74 -51.65
C THR A 291 -14.24 -16.30 -50.65
N SER A 292 -14.67 -16.84 -49.50
CA SER A 292 -14.88 -18.29 -49.21
C SER A 292 -13.57 -19.09 -49.20
N ASN A 293 -13.22 -19.97 -48.26
CA ASN A 293 -13.93 -20.62 -47.15
C ASN A 293 -12.89 -21.37 -46.29
N GLU A 294 -13.31 -21.89 -45.12
CA GLU A 294 -12.80 -23.09 -44.42
C GLU A 294 -11.43 -22.96 -43.68
N ASN A 295 -11.24 -23.34 -42.41
CA ASN A 295 -11.96 -24.27 -41.53
C ASN A 295 -11.68 -23.96 -40.04
N SER A 296 -12.76 -23.91 -39.27
CA SER A 296 -12.99 -24.52 -37.95
C SER A 296 -11.92 -24.49 -36.84
N THR A 297 -12.26 -23.76 -35.78
CA THR A 297 -11.91 -24.00 -34.37
C THR A 297 -12.43 -25.35 -33.86
N PRO A 298 -12.02 -25.79 -32.65
CA PRO A 298 -13.00 -25.71 -31.56
C PRO A 298 -12.41 -25.35 -30.19
N GLY A 299 -13.20 -24.65 -29.37
CA GLY A 299 -13.05 -24.66 -27.90
C GLY A 299 -13.21 -23.31 -27.21
N SER A 300 -14.44 -22.84 -27.03
CA SER A 300 -14.78 -21.83 -26.01
C SER A 300 -15.98 -22.31 -25.20
N PRO A 301 -15.99 -22.14 -23.86
CA PRO A 301 -17.21 -21.99 -23.10
C PRO A 301 -17.44 -20.51 -22.73
N GLN A 302 -18.52 -19.99 -23.30
CA GLN A 302 -19.55 -19.13 -22.71
C GLN A 302 -19.18 -17.87 -21.90
N ALA A 303 -19.68 -16.76 -22.44
CA ALA A 303 -19.79 -15.45 -21.83
C ALA A 303 -20.73 -15.43 -20.60
N GLN A 304 -20.29 -14.75 -19.54
CA GLN A 304 -21.17 -14.17 -18.52
C GLN A 304 -21.01 -12.64 -18.51
N GLN A 305 -22.15 -11.97 -18.40
CA GLN A 305 -22.34 -10.53 -18.50
C GLN A 305 -21.68 -9.79 -17.33
N ALA A 306 -20.83 -8.80 -17.63
CA ALA A 306 -20.26 -7.92 -16.61
C ALA A 306 -21.29 -6.85 -16.20
N TYR A 307 -21.83 -7.01 -14.99
CA TYR A 307 -22.64 -6.02 -14.26
C TYR A 307 -21.80 -4.76 -13.95
N ARG A 308 -22.26 -3.59 -14.41
CA ARG A 308 -21.68 -2.27 -14.06
C ARG A 308 -22.53 -1.63 -12.95
N GLY A 309 -22.05 -1.69 -11.71
CA GLY A 309 -22.56 -0.89 -10.60
C GLY A 309 -21.86 0.48 -10.49
N PRO A 310 -22.51 1.53 -9.93
CA PRO A 310 -22.00 2.90 -9.94
C PRO A 310 -20.97 3.17 -8.85
N TYR A 311 -19.78 3.64 -9.26
CA TYR A 311 -18.70 4.09 -8.39
C TYR A 311 -19.04 5.47 -7.78
N ARG A 312 -19.13 5.55 -6.45
CA ARG A 312 -19.35 6.82 -5.70
C ARG A 312 -18.01 7.55 -5.49
N GLY A 313 -18.00 8.83 -5.86
CA GLY A 313 -16.84 9.70 -5.85
C GLY A 313 -16.40 10.18 -4.48
N PHE A 314 -15.11 10.53 -4.38
CA PHE A 314 -14.53 11.27 -3.27
C PHE A 314 -14.33 12.75 -3.62
N ASN A 315 -14.64 13.55 -2.61
CA ASN A 315 -14.90 14.99 -2.58
C ASN A 315 -13.77 15.90 -3.08
N ARG A 316 -14.14 16.86 -3.94
CA ARG A 316 -13.39 18.10 -4.19
C ARG A 316 -13.58 19.07 -3.01
N ARG A 317 -12.48 19.46 -2.34
CA ARG A 317 -12.46 20.63 -1.45
C ARG A 317 -12.61 21.92 -2.27
N GLY A 318 -13.60 22.72 -1.88
CA GLY A 318 -14.02 23.95 -2.56
C GLY A 318 -13.07 25.14 -2.37
N LYS A 319 -13.14 26.08 -3.31
CA LYS A 319 -12.59 27.44 -3.20
C LYS A 319 -13.62 28.38 -2.54
N PRO A 320 -13.19 29.38 -1.75
CA PRO A 320 -14.08 30.21 -0.93
C PRO A 320 -14.76 31.33 -1.73
N GLY A 321 -16.07 31.49 -1.52
CA GLY A 321 -16.90 32.54 -2.11
C GLY A 321 -16.80 33.88 -1.38
N ARG A 322 -16.67 34.96 -2.16
CA ARG A 322 -16.88 36.35 -1.72
C ARG A 322 -18.33 36.54 -1.27
N ARG A 323 -18.55 36.96 0.00
CA ARG A 323 -19.84 37.48 0.46
C ARG A 323 -19.94 38.98 0.16
N GLY A 324 -20.87 39.35 -0.71
CA GLY A 324 -21.40 40.71 -0.80
C GLY A 324 -22.39 40.98 0.34
N ARG A 325 -22.21 42.10 1.03
CA ARG A 325 -23.14 42.62 2.05
C ARG A 325 -24.32 43.31 1.36
N GLY A 326 -25.53 42.82 1.58
CA GLY A 326 -26.77 43.54 1.34
C GLY A 326 -27.20 44.31 2.60
N ALA A 327 -27.71 45.52 2.40
CA ALA A 327 -28.14 46.48 3.41
C ALA A 327 -29.66 46.39 3.73
N ALA A 328 -30.05 47.13 4.79
CA ALA A 328 -31.38 47.51 5.30
C ALA A 328 -32.04 46.54 6.32
N GLY A 329 -32.62 46.97 7.45
CA GLY A 329 -32.87 48.31 8.01
C GLY A 329 -33.64 48.24 9.36
N ALA A 330 -33.99 49.42 9.90
CA ALA A 330 -34.78 49.72 11.12
C ALA A 330 -34.06 49.45 12.47
N ARG A 331 -33.89 50.37 13.41
CA ARG A 331 -34.53 51.64 13.80
C ARG A 331 -33.46 52.66 14.22
#